data_AF-Q9Y570-F1
#
_entry.id   AF-Q9Y570-F1
#
_cell.length_a   1.000
_cell.length_b   1.000
_cell.length_c   1.000
_cell.angle_alpha   90.00
_cell.angle_beta   90.00
_cell.angle_gamma   90.00
#
_symmetry.space_group_name_H-M   'P 1'
#
loop_
_entity.id
_entity.type
_entity.pdbx_description
1 polymer ?
#
loop_
_entity_poly.entity_id
_entity_poly.type
_entity_poly.pdbx_seq_one_letter_code
_entity_poly.pdbx_strand_id
1 'polypeptide(L)'
;MSALEKSMHLGRLPSRPPLPGSGGSQSGAKMRMGPGRKRDFSPVPWSQYFESMEDVEVENETGKDTFRVYKSGSEGPVLLLLHGGGHSALSWAVFTAAIISRVQCRIVALDLRSHGETKVKNPEDLSAETMAKDVGNVVEAMYGDLPPPIMLIGHSMGGAIAVHTASSNLVPSLLGLCMIDVVEGTAMDALNSMQNFLRGRPKTFKSLENAIEWSVKSGQIRNLESARVSMVGQVKQCEGITSPEGSKSIVEGIIEEEEEDEEGSESISKRKKEDDMETKKDHPYTWRIELAKTEKYWDGWFRGLSNLFLSCPIPKLLLLAGVDRLDKDLTIGQMQGKFQMQVLPQCGHAVHEDAPDKVAEAVATFLIRHRFAEPIGGFQCVFPGC
;
A
#
# COMPACT_ATOMS: atom_id res chain seq x y z
N MET A 1 -28.45 -22.73 0.43
CA MET A 1 -27.04 -22.59 -0.03
C MET A 1 -26.57 -23.90 -0.62
N SER A 2 -26.19 -23.86 -1.89
CA SER A 2 -25.72 -25.01 -2.67
C SER A 2 -24.29 -25.40 -2.28
N ALA A 3 -23.94 -26.68 -2.40
CA ALA A 3 -22.56 -27.16 -2.22
C ALA A 3 -21.56 -26.47 -3.18
N LEU A 4 -22.06 -25.85 -4.27
CA LEU A 4 -21.29 -25.05 -5.22
C LEU A 4 -20.89 -23.66 -4.67
N GLU A 5 -21.65 -23.09 -3.74
CA GLU A 5 -21.34 -21.77 -3.13
C GLU A 5 -20.21 -21.89 -2.10
N LYS A 6 -20.02 -23.07 -1.50
CA LYS A 6 -18.95 -23.32 -0.51
C LYS A 6 -17.56 -23.50 -1.13
N SER A 7 -17.46 -23.94 -2.39
CA SER A 7 -16.14 -24.16 -3.03
C SER A 7 -15.52 -22.89 -3.61
N MET A 8 -16.32 -21.88 -4.00
CA MET A 8 -15.80 -20.63 -4.57
C MET A 8 -15.24 -19.65 -3.52
N HIS A 9 -15.57 -19.80 -2.23
CA HIS A 9 -15.13 -18.89 -1.17
C HIS A 9 -13.77 -19.24 -0.55
N LEU A 10 -13.17 -20.39 -0.89
CA LEU A 10 -11.92 -20.87 -0.29
C LEU A 10 -10.64 -20.37 -0.98
N GLY A 11 -10.75 -19.69 -2.13
CA GLY A 11 -9.62 -19.11 -2.87
C GLY A 11 -9.28 -17.65 -2.54
N ARG A 12 -10.07 -16.98 -1.68
CA ARG A 12 -10.02 -15.52 -1.47
C ARG A 12 -9.52 -15.06 -0.08
N LEU A 13 -8.79 -15.92 0.64
CA LEU A 13 -8.17 -15.59 1.93
C LEU A 13 -6.70 -16.02 1.93
N PRO A 14 -5.78 -15.29 2.60
CA PRO A 14 -4.40 -15.75 2.72
C PRO A 14 -4.41 -17.15 3.35
N SER A 15 -3.74 -18.09 2.67
CA SER A 15 -3.66 -19.48 3.10
C SER A 15 -3.03 -19.56 4.50
N ARG A 16 -3.76 -20.18 5.43
CA ARG A 16 -3.29 -20.46 6.80
C ARG A 16 -1.98 -21.26 6.71
N PRO A 17 -0.92 -20.91 7.47
CA PRO A 17 0.31 -21.69 7.45
C PRO A 17 0.04 -23.11 7.98
N PRO A 18 0.72 -24.14 7.47
CA PRO A 18 0.45 -25.51 7.87
C PRO A 18 0.87 -25.73 9.33
N LEU A 19 -0.01 -26.37 10.11
CA LEU A 19 0.31 -26.89 11.44
C LEU A 19 1.32 -28.05 11.30
N PRO A 20 2.28 -28.21 12.22
CA PRO A 20 3.22 -29.31 12.16
C PRO A 20 2.49 -30.63 12.47
N GLY A 21 2.29 -31.43 11.42
CA GLY A 21 1.69 -32.76 11.51
C GLY A 21 2.65 -33.78 12.13
N SER A 22 2.14 -34.48 13.13
CA SER A 22 2.76 -35.61 13.83
C SER A 22 2.97 -36.82 12.91
N GLY A 23 4.19 -37.35 12.90
CA GLY A 23 4.47 -38.79 12.90
C GLY A 23 4.29 -39.58 11.60
N GLY A 24 5.40 -39.89 10.94
CA GLY A 24 5.49 -40.90 9.89
C GLY A 24 6.95 -41.20 9.53
N SER A 25 7.53 -42.20 10.19
CA SER A 25 8.90 -42.67 9.98
C SER A 25 9.16 -43.12 8.54
N GLN A 26 10.03 -42.42 7.80
CA GLN A 26 10.84 -43.03 6.75
C GLN A 26 12.24 -42.39 6.70
N SER A 27 13.23 -43.27 6.71
CA SER A 27 14.66 -43.00 6.71
C SER A 27 15.13 -42.34 5.40
N GLY A 28 15.69 -41.13 5.49
CA GLY A 28 16.34 -40.45 4.38
C GLY A 28 17.34 -39.42 4.90
N ALA A 29 18.54 -39.41 4.32
CA ALA A 29 19.76 -38.72 4.77
C ALA A 29 19.57 -37.31 5.38
N LYS A 30 20.07 -37.11 6.61
CA LYS A 30 20.17 -35.81 7.28
C LYS A 30 21.24 -34.94 6.61
N MET A 31 20.85 -34.09 5.66
CA MET A 31 21.64 -32.90 5.34
C MET A 31 21.42 -31.84 6.42
N ARG A 32 22.48 -31.51 7.16
CA ARG A 32 22.50 -30.42 8.15
C ARG A 32 22.34 -29.07 7.44
N MET A 33 21.14 -28.51 7.46
CA MET A 33 20.92 -27.09 7.14
C MET A 33 21.59 -26.23 8.22
N GLY A 34 22.44 -25.29 7.80
CA GLY A 34 23.12 -24.34 8.69
C GLY A 34 22.13 -23.47 9.49
N PRO A 35 22.62 -22.72 10.50
CA PRO A 35 21.76 -21.89 11.32
C PRO A 35 21.01 -20.89 10.43
N GLY A 36 19.69 -21.04 10.33
CA GLY A 36 18.85 -20.17 9.51
C GLY A 36 19.05 -18.72 9.96
N ARG A 37 19.59 -17.87 9.06
CA ARG A 37 19.67 -16.43 9.29
C ARG A 37 18.27 -15.94 9.65
N LYS A 38 18.10 -15.38 10.85
CA LYS A 38 16.84 -14.73 11.24
C LYS A 38 16.52 -13.67 10.18
N ARG A 39 15.28 -13.66 9.70
CA ARG A 39 14.81 -12.62 8.78
C ARG A 39 14.84 -11.27 9.49
N ASP A 40 15.36 -10.26 8.82
CA ASP A 40 15.42 -8.88 9.30
C ASP A 40 14.14 -8.15 8.91
N PHE A 41 13.38 -7.70 9.90
CA PHE A 41 12.12 -6.97 9.72
C PHE A 41 12.28 -5.47 10.04
N SER A 42 13.50 -4.99 10.21
CA SER A 42 13.76 -3.57 10.46
C SER A 42 13.29 -2.70 9.28
N PRO A 43 12.74 -1.51 9.54
CA PRO A 43 12.25 -0.62 8.50
C PRO A 43 13.37 -0.15 7.56
N VAL A 44 13.04 0.03 6.28
CA VAL A 44 13.95 0.59 5.27
C VAL A 44 13.40 1.95 4.83
N PRO A 45 14.21 3.03 4.81
CA PRO A 45 13.73 4.36 4.44
C PRO A 45 13.41 4.45 2.94
N TRP A 46 12.47 5.32 2.59
CA TRP A 46 12.05 5.57 1.21
C TRP A 46 13.21 6.00 0.30
N SER A 47 14.23 6.66 0.86
CA SER A 47 15.39 7.21 0.14
C SER A 47 16.32 6.14 -0.45
N GLN A 48 16.08 4.86 -0.12
CA GLN A 48 16.76 3.74 -0.78
C GLN A 48 16.17 3.42 -2.16
N TYR A 49 14.94 3.86 -2.44
CA TYR A 49 14.19 3.51 -3.65
C TYR A 49 13.78 4.73 -4.48
N PHE A 50 13.64 5.90 -3.85
CA PHE A 50 13.31 7.16 -4.52
C PHE A 50 14.43 8.18 -4.32
N GLU A 51 14.71 8.96 -5.36
CA GLU A 51 15.78 9.98 -5.37
C GLU A 51 15.39 11.23 -4.58
N SER A 52 14.10 11.57 -4.55
CA SER A 52 13.57 12.71 -3.80
C SER A 52 12.12 12.48 -3.36
N MET A 53 11.66 13.34 -2.45
CA MET A 53 10.26 13.48 -2.07
C MET A 53 9.87 14.95 -2.17
N GLU A 54 8.58 15.22 -2.37
CA GLU A 54 8.03 16.58 -2.33
C GLU A 54 6.67 16.59 -1.65
N ASP A 55 6.39 17.65 -0.89
CA ASP A 55 5.08 17.94 -0.33
C ASP A 55 4.43 19.00 -1.21
N VAL A 56 3.60 18.54 -2.16
CA VAL A 56 2.96 19.38 -3.17
C VAL A 56 1.78 20.10 -2.55
N GLU A 57 1.83 21.42 -2.54
CA GLU A 57 0.74 22.26 -2.03
C GLU A 57 -0.34 22.45 -3.11
N VAL A 58 -1.59 22.14 -2.76
CA VAL A 58 -2.74 22.25 -3.65
C VAL A 58 -3.78 23.15 -2.99
N GLU A 59 -4.16 24.24 -3.67
CA GLU A 59 -5.28 25.09 -3.25
C GLU A 59 -6.56 24.60 -3.92
N ASN A 60 -7.61 24.42 -3.12
CA ASN A 60 -8.93 24.00 -3.57
C ASN A 60 -10.04 24.74 -2.82
N GLU A 61 -11.29 24.43 -3.16
CA GLU A 61 -12.49 25.05 -2.59
C GLU A 61 -12.58 24.96 -1.05
N THR A 62 -11.92 23.97 -0.43
CA THR A 62 -11.93 23.77 1.03
C THR A 62 -10.72 24.39 1.75
N GLY A 63 -9.72 24.88 1.00
CA GLY A 63 -8.51 25.50 1.51
C GLY A 63 -7.25 24.94 0.86
N LYS A 64 -6.16 24.91 1.64
CA LYS A 64 -4.84 24.45 1.19
C LYS A 64 -4.56 23.06 1.75
N ASP A 65 -4.34 22.13 0.83
CA ASP A 65 -3.99 20.74 1.12
C ASP A 65 -2.51 20.48 0.74
N THR A 66 -1.94 19.43 1.28
CA THR A 66 -0.55 19.02 1.02
C THR A 66 -0.50 17.53 0.66
N PHE A 67 -0.07 17.24 -0.57
CA PHE A 67 0.03 15.89 -1.09
C PHE A 67 1.49 15.43 -1.14
N ARG A 68 1.78 14.29 -0.52
CA ARG A 68 3.13 13.71 -0.54
C ARG A 68 3.36 12.95 -1.84
N VAL A 69 4.45 13.26 -2.54
CA VAL A 69 4.96 12.47 -3.66
C VAL A 69 6.38 11.99 -3.42
N TYR A 70 6.70 10.80 -3.92
CA TYR A 70 8.08 10.28 -4.00
C TYR A 70 8.47 10.15 -5.48
N LYS A 71 9.66 10.65 -5.82
CA LYS A 71 10.10 10.85 -7.20
C LYS A 71 11.42 10.15 -7.50
N SER A 72 11.59 9.70 -8.73
CA SER A 72 12.82 9.09 -9.24
C SER A 72 12.94 9.27 -10.75
N GLY A 73 14.16 9.44 -11.26
CA GLY A 73 14.44 9.63 -12.69
C GLY A 73 14.29 11.09 -13.14
N SER A 74 14.91 11.39 -14.30
CA SER A 74 14.99 12.76 -14.85
C SER A 74 14.47 12.90 -16.28
N GLU A 75 14.38 11.81 -17.04
CA GLU A 75 14.04 11.80 -18.48
C GLU A 75 12.94 10.77 -18.79
N GLY A 76 12.34 10.87 -19.99
CA GLY A 76 11.25 9.97 -20.41
C GLY A 76 9.88 10.29 -19.81
N PRO A 77 8.86 9.44 -20.02
CA PRO A 77 7.51 9.68 -19.54
C PRO A 77 7.43 9.58 -18.00
N VAL A 78 6.51 10.32 -17.40
CA VAL A 78 6.21 10.20 -15.97
C VAL A 78 5.19 9.06 -15.76
N LEU A 79 5.55 8.06 -14.97
CA LEU A 79 4.63 7.05 -14.47
C LEU A 79 4.07 7.57 -13.14
N LEU A 80 2.80 7.97 -13.17
CA LEU A 80 2.07 8.46 -12.00
C LEU A 80 1.37 7.27 -11.32
N LEU A 81 1.87 6.91 -10.13
CA LEU A 81 1.53 5.66 -9.45
C LEU A 81 0.55 5.91 -8.30
N LEU A 82 -0.61 5.23 -8.35
CA LEU A 82 -1.70 5.36 -7.38
C LEU A 82 -1.92 4.06 -6.60
N HIS A 83 -1.74 4.11 -5.28
CA HIS A 83 -1.78 2.92 -4.42
C HIS A 83 -3.21 2.44 -4.08
N GLY A 84 -3.33 1.22 -3.54
CA GLY A 84 -4.60 0.66 -3.06
C GLY A 84 -5.11 1.27 -1.75
N GLY A 85 -6.34 0.94 -1.37
CA GLY A 85 -6.96 1.46 -0.13
C GLY A 85 -6.21 1.00 1.12
N GLY A 86 -5.85 1.93 2.01
CA GLY A 86 -5.07 1.68 3.21
C GLY A 86 -3.55 1.55 3.00
N HIS A 87 -3.08 1.69 1.74
CA HIS A 87 -1.66 1.68 1.38
C HIS A 87 -1.07 3.11 1.37
N SER A 88 0.09 3.28 0.72
CA SER A 88 0.75 4.56 0.47
C SER A 88 1.57 4.46 -0.83
N ALA A 89 2.12 5.57 -1.30
CA ALA A 89 3.08 5.64 -2.40
C ALA A 89 4.27 4.68 -2.22
N LEU A 90 4.64 4.37 -0.97
CA LEU A 90 5.76 3.49 -0.64
C LEU A 90 5.52 2.02 -1.05
N SER A 91 4.28 1.62 -1.33
CA SER A 91 4.01 0.32 -1.96
C SER A 91 4.67 0.19 -3.35
N TRP A 92 4.99 1.31 -4.01
CA TRP A 92 5.67 1.32 -5.30
C TRP A 92 7.20 1.37 -5.22
N ALA A 93 7.80 1.31 -4.03
CA ALA A 93 9.24 1.49 -3.83
C ALA A 93 10.08 0.46 -4.62
N VAL A 94 9.83 -0.84 -4.45
CA VAL A 94 10.60 -1.88 -5.13
C VAL A 94 10.29 -1.92 -6.63
N PHE A 95 9.04 -1.65 -7.02
CA PHE A 95 8.66 -1.47 -8.42
C PHE A 95 9.47 -0.33 -9.08
N THR A 96 9.67 0.79 -8.37
CA THR A 96 10.40 1.95 -8.87
C THR A 96 11.85 1.60 -9.23
N ALA A 97 12.56 0.90 -8.34
CA ALA A 97 13.92 0.43 -8.64
C ALA A 97 13.94 -0.55 -9.83
N ALA A 98 12.93 -1.44 -9.91
CA ALA A 98 12.82 -2.40 -10.99
C ALA A 98 12.52 -1.76 -12.36
N ILE A 99 11.65 -0.74 -12.45
CA ILE A 99 11.29 -0.12 -13.73
C ILE A 99 12.37 0.85 -14.24
N ILE A 100 13.00 1.62 -13.35
CA ILE A 100 14.08 2.56 -13.70
C ILE A 100 15.30 1.85 -14.30
N SER A 101 15.55 0.60 -13.92
CA SER A 101 16.64 -0.20 -14.52
C SER A 101 16.31 -0.78 -15.90
N ARG A 102 15.06 -0.65 -16.37
CA ARG A 102 14.59 -1.27 -17.63
C ARG A 102 14.28 -0.25 -18.72
N VAL A 103 13.74 0.91 -18.38
CA VAL A 103 13.35 1.97 -19.33
C VAL A 103 13.66 3.36 -18.80
N GLN A 104 14.00 4.27 -19.70
CA GLN A 104 14.19 5.67 -19.36
C GLN A 104 12.82 6.31 -19.07
N CYS A 105 12.54 6.54 -17.81
CA CYS A 105 11.29 7.11 -17.34
C CYS A 105 11.48 7.89 -16.04
N ARG A 106 10.43 8.61 -15.65
CA ARG A 106 10.30 9.31 -14.37
C ARG A 106 9.19 8.66 -13.57
N ILE A 107 9.34 8.61 -12.25
CA ILE A 107 8.33 8.11 -11.33
C ILE A 107 7.78 9.25 -10.49
N VAL A 108 6.46 9.28 -10.33
CA VAL A 108 5.77 10.06 -9.30
C VAL A 108 4.83 9.11 -8.58
N ALA A 109 5.22 8.64 -7.40
CA ALA A 109 4.36 7.84 -6.53
C ALA A 109 3.63 8.76 -5.56
N LEU A 110 2.31 8.83 -5.65
CA LEU A 110 1.46 9.78 -4.92
C LEU A 110 0.79 9.12 -3.71
N ASP A 111 0.94 9.71 -2.53
CA ASP A 111 0.07 9.41 -1.39
C ASP A 111 -1.29 10.07 -1.64
N LEU A 112 -2.32 9.24 -1.86
CA LEU A 112 -3.68 9.73 -2.03
C LEU A 112 -4.21 10.36 -0.74
N ARG A 113 -5.29 11.13 -0.85
CA ARG A 113 -5.92 11.78 0.31
C ARG A 113 -6.16 10.81 1.46
N SER A 114 -5.89 11.26 2.68
CA SER A 114 -6.02 10.49 3.92
C SER A 114 -5.11 9.25 4.03
N HIS A 115 -4.13 9.11 3.13
CA HIS A 115 -3.13 8.04 3.13
C HIS A 115 -1.71 8.60 3.25
N GLY A 116 -0.77 7.74 3.67
CA GLY A 116 0.63 8.10 3.85
C GLY A 116 0.83 9.39 4.65
N GLU A 117 1.57 10.33 4.09
CA GLU A 117 1.83 11.63 4.72
C GLU A 117 1.00 12.80 4.17
N THR A 118 0.12 12.55 3.19
CA THR A 118 -0.80 13.55 2.66
C THR A 118 -1.72 14.10 3.76
N LYS A 119 -1.81 15.44 3.85
CA LYS A 119 -2.65 16.18 4.79
C LYS A 119 -3.67 16.99 4.01
N VAL A 120 -4.94 16.69 4.24
CA VAL A 120 -6.06 17.38 3.59
C VAL A 120 -7.01 17.93 4.65
N LYS A 121 -7.67 19.05 4.34
CA LYS A 121 -8.62 19.72 5.23
C LYS A 121 -9.83 18.85 5.54
N ASN A 122 -10.35 18.14 4.52
CA ASN A 122 -11.53 17.28 4.62
C ASN A 122 -11.19 15.79 4.46
N PRO A 123 -10.48 15.14 5.39
CA PRO A 123 -9.99 13.77 5.20
C PRO A 123 -11.08 12.70 5.09
N GLU A 124 -12.34 13.01 5.40
CA GLU A 124 -13.45 12.05 5.38
C GLU A 124 -14.05 11.82 3.99
N ASP A 125 -13.88 12.77 3.05
CA ASP A 125 -14.42 12.63 1.69
C ASP A 125 -13.50 11.82 0.77
N LEU A 126 -13.70 10.50 0.69
CA LEU A 126 -12.97 9.64 -0.24
C LEU A 126 -13.83 9.24 -1.45
N SER A 127 -14.69 10.12 -1.95
CA SER A 127 -15.41 9.87 -3.21
C SER A 127 -14.46 9.73 -4.40
N ALA A 128 -14.87 8.99 -5.44
CA ALA A 128 -14.06 8.78 -6.64
C ALA A 128 -13.74 10.11 -7.32
N GLU A 129 -14.71 11.02 -7.34
CA GLU A 129 -14.65 12.34 -7.95
C GLU A 129 -13.62 13.23 -7.25
N THR A 130 -13.68 13.33 -5.92
CA THR A 130 -12.71 14.13 -5.15
C THR A 130 -11.31 13.56 -5.29
N MET A 131 -11.14 12.25 -5.16
CA MET A 131 -9.82 11.62 -5.31
C MET A 131 -9.25 11.76 -6.73
N ALA A 132 -10.07 11.70 -7.77
CA ALA A 132 -9.63 11.93 -9.14
C ALA A 132 -9.24 13.41 -9.38
N LYS A 133 -10.02 14.36 -8.82
CA LYS A 133 -9.71 15.79 -8.85
C LYS A 133 -8.39 16.10 -8.15
N ASP A 134 -8.13 15.47 -7.00
CA ASP A 134 -6.85 15.57 -6.29
C ASP A 134 -5.67 15.18 -7.19
N VAL A 135 -5.77 14.07 -7.93
CA VAL A 135 -4.72 13.63 -8.88
C VAL A 135 -4.48 14.69 -9.97
N GLY A 136 -5.55 15.24 -10.56
CA GLY A 136 -5.43 16.32 -11.55
C GLY A 136 -4.75 17.57 -10.99
N ASN A 137 -5.20 18.02 -9.81
CA ASN A 137 -4.65 19.20 -9.14
C ASN A 137 -3.17 19.02 -8.77
N VAL A 138 -2.76 17.82 -8.35
CA VAL A 138 -1.34 17.53 -8.07
C VAL A 138 -0.51 17.63 -9.35
N VAL A 139 -1.00 17.11 -10.49
CA VAL A 139 -0.31 17.23 -11.78
C VAL A 139 -0.18 18.70 -12.20
N GLU A 140 -1.25 19.48 -12.07
CA GLU A 140 -1.25 20.92 -12.35
C GLU A 140 -0.27 21.68 -11.44
N ALA A 141 -0.28 21.40 -10.13
CA ALA A 141 0.62 22.05 -9.18
C ALA A 141 2.10 21.71 -9.44
N MET A 142 2.41 20.49 -9.87
CA MET A 142 3.78 20.05 -10.14
C MET A 142 4.35 20.58 -11.47
N TYR A 143 3.53 20.71 -12.51
CA TYR A 143 4.01 20.95 -13.88
C TYR A 143 3.39 22.16 -14.59
N GLY A 144 2.31 22.74 -14.04
CA GLY A 144 1.57 23.85 -14.64
C GLY A 144 1.16 23.56 -16.09
N ASP A 145 1.44 24.52 -16.96
CA ASP A 145 1.09 24.47 -18.39
C ASP A 145 1.98 23.53 -19.24
N LEU A 146 3.02 22.93 -18.66
CA LEU A 146 3.97 22.06 -19.36
C LEU A 146 4.02 20.64 -18.76
N PRO A 147 2.89 19.93 -18.66
CA PRO A 147 2.89 18.57 -18.13
C PRO A 147 3.67 17.63 -19.08
N PRO A 148 4.64 16.85 -18.56
CA PRO A 148 5.33 15.86 -19.38
C PRO A 148 4.36 14.75 -19.82
N PRO A 149 4.73 13.89 -20.79
CA PRO A 149 3.91 12.72 -21.11
C PRO A 149 3.73 11.84 -19.87
N ILE A 150 2.47 11.53 -19.50
CA ILE A 150 2.14 10.80 -18.28
C ILE A 150 1.48 9.46 -18.60
N MET A 151 1.86 8.40 -17.89
CA MET A 151 1.12 7.14 -17.81
C MET A 151 0.57 6.97 -16.39
N LEU A 152 -0.74 6.78 -16.25
CA LEU A 152 -1.36 6.45 -14.96
C LEU A 152 -1.24 4.95 -14.69
N ILE A 153 -0.80 4.58 -13.49
CA ILE A 153 -0.74 3.18 -13.05
C ILE A 153 -1.37 3.10 -11.66
N GLY A 154 -2.47 2.36 -11.55
CA GLY A 154 -3.23 2.28 -10.31
C GLY A 154 -3.47 0.86 -9.83
N HIS A 155 -3.35 0.63 -8.53
CA HIS A 155 -3.68 -0.64 -7.87
C HIS A 155 -4.96 -0.52 -7.05
N SER A 156 -5.87 -1.50 -7.17
CA SER A 156 -7.11 -1.56 -6.37
C SER A 156 -7.89 -0.22 -6.40
N MET A 157 -8.14 0.40 -5.25
CA MET A 157 -8.71 1.76 -5.17
C MET A 157 -7.99 2.75 -6.10
N GLY A 158 -6.65 2.82 -6.09
CA GLY A 158 -5.89 3.67 -6.99
C GLY A 158 -6.06 3.32 -8.48
N GLY A 159 -6.39 2.06 -8.79
CA GLY A 159 -6.77 1.63 -10.15
C GLY A 159 -8.10 2.22 -10.59
N ALA A 160 -9.09 2.24 -9.69
CA ALA A 160 -10.35 2.94 -9.94
C ALA A 160 -10.12 4.44 -10.14
N ILE A 161 -9.41 5.09 -9.21
CA ILE A 161 -9.13 6.53 -9.31
C ILE A 161 -8.38 6.87 -10.59
N ALA A 162 -7.40 6.04 -11.02
CA ALA A 162 -6.71 6.24 -12.29
C ALA A 162 -7.67 6.27 -13.50
N VAL A 163 -8.70 5.41 -13.53
CA VAL A 163 -9.72 5.42 -14.59
C VAL A 163 -10.61 6.65 -14.50
N HIS A 164 -11.07 7.04 -13.30
CA HIS A 164 -11.89 8.25 -13.13
C HIS A 164 -11.14 9.51 -13.55
N THR A 165 -9.85 9.62 -13.20
CA THR A 165 -8.96 10.69 -13.63
C THR A 165 -8.79 10.72 -15.15
N ALA A 166 -8.53 9.56 -15.76
CA ALA A 166 -8.37 9.44 -17.22
C ALA A 166 -9.66 9.76 -17.98
N SER A 167 -10.80 9.22 -17.53
CA SER A 167 -12.10 9.42 -18.16
C SER A 167 -12.59 10.87 -18.06
N SER A 168 -12.22 11.56 -16.99
CA SER A 168 -12.54 12.98 -16.79
C SER A 168 -11.51 13.91 -17.47
N ASN A 169 -10.51 13.34 -18.15
CA ASN A 169 -9.45 14.06 -18.85
C ASN A 169 -8.71 15.08 -17.97
N LEU A 170 -8.48 14.74 -16.70
CA LEU A 170 -7.85 15.63 -15.71
C LEU A 170 -6.32 15.70 -15.84
N VAL A 171 -5.72 14.85 -16.68
CA VAL A 171 -4.28 14.84 -16.99
C VAL A 171 -4.13 15.08 -18.49
N PRO A 172 -3.89 16.33 -18.95
CA PRO A 172 -3.92 16.68 -20.37
C PRO A 172 -2.90 15.93 -21.24
N SER A 173 -1.78 15.51 -20.66
CA SER A 173 -0.68 14.80 -21.33
C SER A 173 -0.73 13.28 -21.13
N LEU A 174 -1.88 12.73 -20.74
CA LEU A 174 -2.05 11.30 -20.46
C LEU A 174 -1.94 10.48 -21.76
N LEU A 175 -0.94 9.59 -21.83
CA LEU A 175 -0.67 8.73 -22.99
C LEU A 175 -1.04 7.25 -22.77
N GLY A 176 -1.29 6.84 -21.53
CA GLY A 176 -1.55 5.43 -21.23
C GLY A 176 -2.12 5.22 -19.83
N LEU A 177 -2.82 4.10 -19.64
CA LEU A 177 -3.49 3.75 -18.40
C LEU A 177 -3.26 2.27 -18.05
N CYS A 178 -2.81 1.99 -16.83
CA CYS A 178 -2.64 0.65 -16.30
C CYS A 178 -3.47 0.44 -15.03
N MET A 179 -4.28 -0.62 -15.01
CA MET A 179 -4.97 -1.09 -13.82
C MET A 179 -4.34 -2.39 -13.32
N ILE A 180 -4.08 -2.46 -12.01
CA ILE A 180 -3.53 -3.64 -11.36
C ILE A 180 -4.56 -4.20 -10.39
N ASP A 181 -5.01 -5.41 -10.69
CA ASP A 181 -5.81 -6.28 -9.83
C ASP A 181 -7.18 -5.70 -9.43
N VAL A 182 -7.84 -5.01 -10.38
CA VAL A 182 -9.17 -4.40 -10.20
C VAL A 182 -10.06 -4.74 -11.38
N VAL A 183 -11.21 -5.34 -11.09
CA VAL A 183 -12.28 -5.60 -12.06
C VAL A 183 -13.60 -5.38 -11.34
N GLU A 184 -14.51 -4.63 -11.96
CA GLU A 184 -15.77 -4.21 -11.33
C GLU A 184 -16.52 -5.38 -10.71
N GLY A 185 -16.84 -6.41 -11.50
CA GLY A 185 -17.66 -7.52 -11.01
C GLY A 185 -17.08 -8.21 -9.78
N THR A 186 -15.78 -8.50 -9.81
CA THR A 186 -15.13 -9.19 -8.68
C THR A 186 -14.86 -8.30 -7.48
N ALA A 187 -14.66 -6.99 -7.69
CA ALA A 187 -14.51 -5.99 -6.64
C ALA A 187 -15.83 -5.82 -5.87
N MET A 188 -16.95 -5.70 -6.59
CA MET A 188 -18.29 -5.58 -6.00
C MET A 188 -18.65 -6.81 -5.14
N ASP A 189 -18.34 -8.01 -5.61
CA ASP A 189 -18.54 -9.25 -4.84
C ASP A 189 -17.65 -9.32 -3.59
N ALA A 190 -16.47 -8.68 -3.62
CA ALA A 190 -15.48 -8.73 -2.54
C ALA A 190 -15.71 -7.69 -1.44
N LEU A 191 -16.60 -6.70 -1.62
CA LEU A 191 -16.78 -5.62 -0.63
C LEU A 191 -17.13 -6.16 0.77
N ASN A 192 -18.05 -7.13 0.84
CA ASN A 192 -18.45 -7.75 2.11
C ASN A 192 -17.31 -8.53 2.78
N SER A 193 -16.49 -9.25 2.00
CA SER A 193 -15.36 -10.00 2.56
C SER A 193 -14.23 -9.08 3.03
N MET A 194 -14.06 -7.94 2.37
CA MET A 194 -13.10 -6.91 2.75
C MET A 194 -13.38 -6.35 4.15
N GLN A 195 -14.64 -6.05 4.48
CA GLN A 195 -15.01 -5.61 5.84
C GLN A 195 -14.60 -6.63 6.92
N ASN A 196 -14.84 -7.92 6.67
CA ASN A 196 -14.46 -8.98 7.60
C ASN A 196 -12.94 -9.08 7.76
N PHE A 197 -12.19 -8.97 6.66
CA PHE A 197 -10.72 -8.94 6.70
C PHE A 197 -10.21 -7.74 7.50
N LEU A 198 -10.73 -6.54 7.25
CA LEU A 198 -10.28 -5.31 7.90
C LEU A 198 -10.52 -5.33 9.42
N ARG A 199 -11.65 -5.87 9.87
CA ARG A 199 -11.99 -6.02 11.30
C ARG A 199 -11.13 -7.06 12.02
N GLY A 200 -10.62 -8.05 11.29
CA GLY A 200 -9.73 -9.08 11.82
C GLY A 200 -8.28 -8.63 12.02
N ARG A 201 -7.89 -7.44 11.55
CA ARG A 201 -6.52 -6.94 11.68
C ARG A 201 -6.24 -6.50 13.13
N PRO A 202 -4.98 -6.63 13.61
CA PRO A 202 -4.57 -6.03 14.88
C PRO A 202 -4.88 -4.53 14.91
N LYS A 203 -5.39 -4.02 16.02
CA LYS A 203 -5.69 -2.59 16.17
C LYS A 203 -4.43 -1.73 16.31
N THR A 204 -3.39 -2.30 16.92
CA THR A 204 -2.13 -1.62 17.21
C THR A 204 -0.95 -2.58 17.06
N PHE A 205 0.23 -2.04 16.79
CA PHE A 205 1.51 -2.75 16.73
C PHE A 205 2.47 -2.17 17.78
N LYS A 206 3.31 -3.03 18.36
CA LYS A 206 4.26 -2.61 19.42
C LYS A 206 5.39 -1.74 18.88
N SER A 207 5.80 -2.00 17.65
CA SER A 207 6.84 -1.28 16.93
C SER A 207 6.57 -1.39 15.43
N LEU A 208 7.27 -0.58 14.65
CA LEU A 208 7.20 -0.65 13.19
C LEU A 208 7.73 -1.98 12.65
N GLU A 209 8.79 -2.52 13.25
CA GLU A 209 9.32 -3.86 12.96
C GLU A 209 8.26 -4.95 13.18
N ASN A 210 7.47 -4.84 14.25
CA ASN A 210 6.39 -5.79 14.52
C ASN A 210 5.26 -5.69 13.48
N ALA A 211 4.97 -4.49 12.95
CA ALA A 211 4.01 -4.32 11.87
C ALA A 211 4.50 -4.96 10.56
N ILE A 212 5.78 -4.77 10.22
CA ILE A 212 6.44 -5.40 9.05
C ILE A 212 6.44 -6.93 9.18
N GLU A 213 6.79 -7.45 10.36
CA GLU A 213 6.75 -8.89 10.61
C GLU A 213 5.34 -9.46 10.47
N TRP A 214 4.33 -8.75 11.00
CA TRP A 214 2.93 -9.16 10.87
C TRP A 214 2.45 -9.16 9.41
N SER A 215 2.80 -8.17 8.59
CA SER A 215 2.33 -8.08 7.20
C SER A 215 2.85 -9.22 6.33
N VAL A 216 4.08 -9.67 6.59
CA VAL A 216 4.67 -10.83 5.92
C VAL A 216 4.08 -12.14 6.43
N LYS A 217 3.92 -12.30 7.74
CA LYS A 217 3.38 -13.54 8.34
C LYS A 217 1.88 -13.74 8.08
N SER A 218 1.11 -12.66 7.98
CA SER A 218 -0.32 -12.71 7.64
C SER A 218 -0.56 -12.97 6.15
N GLY A 219 0.47 -12.85 5.31
CA GLY A 219 0.37 -12.98 3.87
C GLY A 219 -0.19 -11.74 3.17
N GLN A 220 -0.29 -10.60 3.86
CA GLN A 220 -0.72 -9.33 3.27
C GLN A 220 0.29 -8.86 2.20
N ILE A 221 1.59 -8.95 2.52
CA ILE A 221 2.69 -8.67 1.59
C ILE A 221 3.63 -9.88 1.62
N ARG A 222 3.79 -10.58 0.51
CA ARG A 222 4.63 -11.79 0.44
C ARG A 222 6.11 -11.45 0.33
N ASN A 223 6.42 -10.31 -0.26
CA ASN A 223 7.79 -9.83 -0.44
C ASN A 223 8.29 -9.05 0.79
N LEU A 224 9.25 -9.63 1.52
CA LEU A 224 9.84 -8.98 2.70
C LEU A 224 10.52 -7.66 2.36
N GLU A 225 11.15 -7.55 1.19
CA GLU A 225 11.80 -6.30 0.77
C GLU A 225 10.79 -5.17 0.67
N SER A 226 9.69 -5.39 -0.06
CA SER A 226 8.60 -4.42 -0.18
C SER A 226 7.97 -4.10 1.18
N ALA A 227 7.71 -5.12 2.01
CA ALA A 227 7.10 -4.92 3.32
C ALA A 227 7.92 -3.99 4.23
N ARG A 228 9.26 -4.07 4.19
CA ARG A 228 10.14 -3.27 5.05
C ARG A 228 10.11 -1.78 4.72
N VAL A 229 9.79 -1.41 3.49
CA VAL A 229 9.68 -0.01 3.05
C VAL A 229 8.23 0.47 3.01
N SER A 230 7.28 -0.36 2.58
CA SER A 230 5.90 0.08 2.34
C SER A 230 5.05 0.17 3.60
N MET A 231 5.28 -0.70 4.60
CA MET A 231 4.47 -0.75 5.81
C MET A 231 4.52 0.56 6.61
N VAL A 232 5.60 1.34 6.49
CA VAL A 232 5.75 2.61 7.20
C VAL A 232 4.69 3.63 6.79
N GLY A 233 4.21 3.58 5.54
CA GLY A 233 3.13 4.45 5.06
C GLY A 233 1.72 3.93 5.38
N GLN A 234 1.59 2.67 5.82
CA GLN A 234 0.31 2.06 6.20
C GLN A 234 -0.04 2.27 7.68
N VAL A 235 0.94 2.63 8.50
CA VAL A 235 0.79 2.86 9.94
C VAL A 235 1.17 4.29 10.33
N LYS A 236 0.75 4.72 11.52
CA LYS A 236 1.17 5.96 12.19
C LYS A 236 1.40 5.70 13.67
N GLN A 237 2.21 6.53 14.32
CA GLN A 237 2.33 6.49 15.77
C GLN A 237 0.97 6.87 16.40
N CYS A 238 0.58 6.16 17.45
CA CYS A 238 -0.57 6.55 18.26
C CYS A 238 -0.23 7.88 18.95
N GLU A 239 -1.13 8.86 18.84
CA GLU A 239 -1.05 10.08 19.63
C GLU A 239 -1.12 9.71 21.11
N GLY A 240 -0.11 10.13 21.88
CA GLY A 240 -0.09 9.90 23.32
C GLY A 240 -1.34 10.52 23.94
N ILE A 241 -2.07 9.74 24.73
CA ILE A 241 -3.13 10.28 25.58
C ILE A 241 -2.45 11.28 26.52
N THR A 242 -2.52 12.57 26.19
CA THR A 242 -2.41 13.62 27.19
C THR A 242 -3.60 13.42 28.12
N SER A 243 -3.38 12.83 29.30
CA SER A 243 -4.41 12.70 30.31
C SER A 243 -5.03 14.08 30.55
N PRO A 244 -6.37 14.24 30.48
CA PRO A 244 -6.99 15.49 30.85
C PRO A 244 -6.75 15.74 32.33
N GLU A 245 -6.42 16.99 32.62
CA GLU A 245 -6.14 17.55 33.92
C GLU A 245 -7.20 17.18 34.98
N GLY A 246 -6.71 16.91 36.20
CA GLY A 246 -7.33 17.36 37.43
C GLY A 246 -8.78 16.97 37.70
N SER A 247 -8.98 15.88 38.44
CA SER A 247 -10.16 15.74 39.31
C SER A 247 -9.72 15.08 40.62
N LYS A 248 -9.33 15.93 41.58
CA LYS A 248 -9.28 15.55 43.00
C LYS A 248 -10.73 15.42 43.48
N SER A 249 -11.16 14.24 43.88
CA SER A 249 -12.25 14.09 44.84
C SER A 249 -11.83 13.13 45.95
N ILE A 250 -11.91 13.69 47.16
CA ILE A 250 -11.67 13.10 48.47
C ILE A 250 -12.87 12.20 48.80
N VAL A 251 -12.64 10.97 49.27
CA VAL A 251 -13.52 10.31 50.25
C VAL A 251 -12.65 9.47 51.20
N GLU A 252 -12.84 9.75 52.47
CA GLU A 252 -12.21 9.20 53.67
C GLU A 252 -12.57 7.74 53.97
N GLY A 253 -11.74 7.10 54.80
CA GLY A 253 -12.21 6.15 55.81
C GLY A 253 -11.68 4.73 55.68
N ILE A 254 -10.69 4.38 56.50
CA ILE A 254 -10.75 3.32 57.54
C ILE A 254 -9.32 3.16 58.12
N ILE A 255 -9.25 3.32 59.45
CA ILE A 255 -8.10 3.20 60.35
C ILE A 255 -8.18 1.82 61.01
N GLU A 256 -7.04 1.16 61.28
CA GLU A 256 -6.77 0.25 62.41
C GLU A 256 -5.26 -0.12 62.35
N GLU A 257 -4.42 0.51 63.19
CA GLU A 257 -3.80 0.00 64.45
C GLU A 257 -2.51 -0.82 64.19
N GLU A 258 -1.32 -0.21 64.37
CA GLU A 258 -0.36 -0.36 65.51
C GLU A 258 0.40 -1.70 65.47
N GLU A 259 1.74 -1.77 65.41
CA GLU A 259 2.68 -1.57 66.52
C GLU A 259 4.10 -1.15 66.02
N GLU A 260 4.78 -0.40 66.89
CA GLU A 260 6.13 0.19 66.79
C GLU A 260 7.23 -0.84 67.14
N ASP A 261 8.47 -0.62 66.69
CA ASP A 261 9.69 -0.81 67.53
C ASP A 261 10.97 -0.29 66.81
N GLU A 262 11.41 0.85 67.33
CA GLU A 262 12.76 1.39 67.63
C GLU A 262 14.05 1.09 66.81
N GLU A 263 14.63 2.23 66.38
CA GLU A 263 16.02 2.71 66.57
C GLU A 263 17.27 1.94 66.07
N GLY A 264 18.17 2.66 65.36
CA GLY A 264 19.57 2.24 65.23
C GLY A 264 20.42 2.84 64.08
N SER A 265 20.72 4.13 64.18
CA SER A 265 21.94 4.85 63.74
C SER A 265 22.79 4.45 62.49
N GLU A 266 23.03 5.49 61.68
CA GLU A 266 24.33 5.94 61.13
C GLU A 266 24.99 5.29 59.88
N SER A 267 24.81 6.01 58.76
CA SER A 267 25.82 6.51 57.82
C SER A 267 26.70 5.52 57.01
N ILE A 268 26.62 5.60 55.68
CA ILE A 268 27.75 5.64 54.74
C ILE A 268 27.24 6.26 53.42
N SER A 269 27.74 7.44 53.09
CA SER A 269 27.54 8.10 51.79
C SER A 269 28.39 7.41 50.71
N LYS A 270 27.76 6.84 49.68
CA LYS A 270 28.43 6.52 48.41
C LYS A 270 27.68 7.19 47.26
N ARG A 271 28.35 8.20 46.68
CA ARG A 271 28.02 8.89 45.43
C ARG A 271 27.78 7.85 44.32
N LYS A 272 26.60 7.86 43.71
CA LYS A 272 26.34 7.26 42.39
C LYS A 272 25.92 8.38 41.45
N LYS A 273 26.63 8.47 40.33
CA LYS A 273 26.26 9.28 39.16
C LYS A 273 24.93 8.74 38.63
N GLU A 274 23.94 9.62 38.51
CA GLU A 274 22.77 9.37 37.68
C GLU A 274 23.16 9.77 36.25
N ASP A 275 23.35 8.78 35.39
CA ASP A 275 23.37 8.97 33.95
C ASP A 275 21.90 9.13 33.50
N ASP A 276 21.57 10.31 32.99
CA ASP A 276 20.35 10.58 32.22
C ASP A 276 20.34 9.71 30.95
N MET A 277 19.78 8.51 31.05
CA MET A 277 19.25 7.81 29.88
C MET A 277 17.76 8.16 29.76
N GLU A 278 17.47 9.17 28.94
CA GLU A 278 16.13 9.36 28.36
C GLU A 278 15.70 8.04 27.69
N THR A 279 14.89 7.27 28.39
CA THR A 279 14.19 6.12 27.84
C THR A 279 13.17 6.65 26.84
N LYS A 280 13.53 6.65 25.55
CA LYS A 280 12.58 6.87 24.46
C LYS A 280 11.41 5.91 24.65
N LYS A 281 10.28 6.42 25.14
CA LYS A 281 9.03 5.67 25.20
C LYS A 281 8.57 5.45 23.77
N ASP A 282 8.84 4.26 23.24
CA ASP A 282 8.31 3.83 21.95
C ASP A 282 6.79 3.83 22.03
N HIS A 283 6.16 4.76 21.31
CA HIS A 283 4.72 4.83 21.22
C HIS A 283 4.23 3.70 20.28
N PRO A 284 3.12 3.02 20.61
CA PRO A 284 2.56 2.00 19.75
C PRO A 284 2.14 2.61 18.41
N TYR A 285 2.07 1.78 17.37
CA TYR A 285 1.60 2.17 16.05
C TYR A 285 0.15 1.71 15.85
N THR A 286 -0.61 2.43 15.04
CA THR A 286 -1.95 2.04 14.57
C THR A 286 -2.06 2.26 13.06
N TRP A 287 -3.14 1.78 12.44
CA TRP A 287 -3.39 1.97 11.01
C TRP A 287 -3.51 3.47 10.68
N ARG A 288 -2.87 3.88 9.59
CA ARG A 288 -2.91 5.27 9.09
C ARG A 288 -4.36 5.74 8.89
N ILE A 289 -5.16 4.88 8.27
CA ILE A 289 -6.57 5.09 7.95
C ILE A 289 -7.41 3.89 8.40
N GLU A 290 -8.56 4.16 8.99
CA GLU A 290 -9.57 3.14 9.26
C GLU A 290 -10.39 2.89 8.00
N LEU A 291 -9.83 2.09 7.08
CA LEU A 291 -10.41 1.86 5.75
C LEU A 291 -11.88 1.41 5.79
N ALA A 292 -12.33 0.74 6.85
CA ALA A 292 -13.73 0.36 7.02
C ALA A 292 -14.70 1.55 7.01
N LYS A 293 -14.29 2.74 7.46
CA LYS A 293 -15.12 3.97 7.42
C LYS A 293 -15.38 4.48 6.00
N THR A 294 -14.57 4.03 5.04
CA THR A 294 -14.68 4.43 3.63
C THR A 294 -15.68 3.60 2.84
N GLU A 295 -16.32 2.60 3.47
CA GLU A 295 -17.28 1.68 2.84
C GLU A 295 -18.37 2.37 2.01
N LYS A 296 -18.84 3.52 2.50
CA LYS A 296 -19.86 4.34 1.82
C LYS A 296 -19.44 4.81 0.41
N TYR A 297 -18.13 4.85 0.11
CA TYR A 297 -17.58 5.30 -1.16
C TYR A 297 -17.23 4.15 -2.12
N TRP A 298 -17.15 2.91 -1.64
CA TRP A 298 -16.67 1.78 -2.44
C TRP A 298 -17.52 1.52 -3.67
N ASP A 299 -18.83 1.69 -3.56
CA ASP A 299 -19.73 1.57 -4.70
C ASP A 299 -19.38 2.57 -5.82
N GLY A 300 -19.11 3.82 -5.45
CA GLY A 300 -18.71 4.87 -6.38
C GLY A 300 -17.33 4.64 -7.01
N TRP A 301 -16.45 3.90 -6.35
CA TRP A 301 -15.14 3.55 -6.91
C TRP A 301 -15.22 2.50 -8.02
N PHE A 302 -16.13 1.52 -7.89
CA PHE A 302 -16.11 0.34 -8.77
C PHE A 302 -17.29 0.24 -9.72
N ARG A 303 -18.43 0.88 -9.44
CA ARG A 303 -19.62 0.81 -10.29
C ARG A 303 -19.34 1.42 -11.67
N GLY A 304 -19.60 0.65 -12.73
CA GLY A 304 -19.36 1.03 -14.11
C GLY A 304 -17.88 1.10 -14.51
N LEU A 305 -16.95 0.73 -13.62
CA LEU A 305 -15.51 0.92 -13.82
C LEU A 305 -14.99 0.17 -15.05
N SER A 306 -15.53 -1.01 -15.36
CA SER A 306 -15.09 -1.80 -16.51
C SER A 306 -15.42 -1.11 -17.84
N ASN A 307 -16.62 -0.57 -17.98
CA ASN A 307 -17.01 0.21 -19.16
C ASN A 307 -16.29 1.55 -19.23
N LEU A 308 -16.08 2.20 -18.07
CA LEU A 308 -15.35 3.46 -17.99
C LEU A 308 -13.89 3.30 -18.45
N PHE A 309 -13.21 2.24 -18.00
CA PHE A 309 -11.88 1.86 -18.46
C PHE A 309 -11.86 1.62 -19.97
N LEU A 310 -12.82 0.86 -20.51
CA LEU A 310 -12.90 0.59 -21.95
C LEU A 310 -13.15 1.84 -22.79
N SER A 311 -13.84 2.85 -22.23
CA SER A 311 -14.17 4.09 -22.92
C SER A 311 -12.99 5.06 -23.07
N CYS A 312 -11.94 4.92 -22.24
CA CYS A 312 -10.76 5.79 -22.30
C CYS A 312 -10.02 5.60 -23.64
N PRO A 313 -9.88 6.65 -24.48
CA PRO A 313 -9.35 6.56 -25.85
C PRO A 313 -7.81 6.58 -25.90
N ILE A 314 -7.17 5.85 -25.00
CA ILE A 314 -5.71 5.72 -24.86
C ILE A 314 -5.32 4.24 -24.79
N PRO A 315 -4.05 3.88 -25.09
CA PRO A 315 -3.51 2.56 -24.81
C PRO A 315 -3.71 2.16 -23.34
N LYS A 316 -4.15 0.91 -23.14
CA LYS A 316 -4.56 0.39 -21.84
C LYS A 316 -3.88 -0.93 -21.52
N LEU A 317 -3.43 -1.09 -20.27
CA LEU A 317 -2.85 -2.30 -19.72
C LEU A 317 -3.67 -2.77 -18.50
N LEU A 318 -3.98 -4.06 -18.42
CA LEU A 318 -4.59 -4.69 -17.26
C LEU A 318 -3.69 -5.81 -16.75
N LEU A 319 -3.24 -5.70 -15.50
CA LEU A 319 -2.45 -6.73 -14.83
C LEU A 319 -3.31 -7.42 -13.77
N LEU A 320 -3.43 -8.74 -13.84
CA LEU A 320 -4.25 -9.53 -12.92
C LEU A 320 -3.43 -10.60 -12.22
N ALA A 321 -3.72 -10.89 -10.95
CA ALA A 321 -3.13 -12.04 -10.28
C ALA A 321 -3.70 -13.40 -10.79
N GLY A 322 -4.88 -13.38 -11.42
CA GLY A 322 -5.57 -14.57 -11.94
C GLY A 322 -6.59 -14.21 -13.04
N VAL A 323 -6.82 -15.14 -13.97
CA VAL A 323 -7.77 -14.99 -15.09
C VAL A 323 -9.23 -14.98 -14.66
N ASP A 324 -9.52 -15.58 -13.51
CA ASP A 324 -10.85 -15.67 -12.89
C ASP A 324 -11.39 -14.31 -12.42
N ARG A 325 -10.63 -13.24 -12.61
CA ARG A 325 -10.98 -11.89 -12.19
C ARG A 325 -11.74 -11.09 -13.24
N LEU A 326 -11.68 -11.45 -14.52
CA LEU A 326 -12.39 -10.72 -15.58
C LEU A 326 -13.91 -10.84 -15.43
N ASP A 327 -14.61 -9.72 -15.56
CA ASP A 327 -16.07 -9.68 -15.65
C ASP A 327 -16.51 -9.76 -17.12
N LYS A 328 -17.82 -9.73 -17.33
CA LYS A 328 -18.41 -9.82 -18.67
C LYS A 328 -17.90 -8.71 -19.61
N ASP A 329 -17.82 -7.48 -19.12
CA ASP A 329 -17.51 -6.31 -19.95
C ASP A 329 -16.03 -6.30 -20.36
N LEU A 330 -15.12 -6.56 -19.41
CA LEU A 330 -13.69 -6.69 -19.74
C LEU A 330 -13.39 -7.94 -20.56
N THR A 331 -14.14 -9.04 -20.38
CA THR A 331 -14.01 -10.22 -21.25
C THR A 331 -14.35 -9.85 -22.70
N ILE A 332 -15.47 -9.17 -22.94
CA ILE A 332 -15.85 -8.70 -24.28
C ILE A 332 -14.79 -7.72 -24.82
N GLY A 333 -14.36 -6.76 -24.00
CA GLY A 333 -13.36 -5.76 -24.38
C GLY A 333 -12.01 -6.37 -24.75
N GLN A 334 -11.57 -7.39 -24.02
CA GLN A 334 -10.32 -8.11 -24.28
C GLN A 334 -10.41 -8.90 -25.60
N MET A 335 -11.53 -9.59 -25.83
CA MET A 335 -11.77 -10.32 -27.09
C MET A 335 -11.83 -9.40 -28.31
N GLN A 336 -12.17 -8.12 -28.11
CA GLN A 336 -12.14 -7.08 -29.14
C GLN A 336 -10.76 -6.41 -29.29
N GLY A 337 -9.75 -6.80 -28.47
CA GLY A 337 -8.40 -6.22 -28.51
C GLY A 337 -8.31 -4.78 -27.99
N LYS A 338 -9.26 -4.34 -27.14
CA LYS A 338 -9.34 -2.95 -26.66
C LYS A 338 -8.27 -2.57 -25.64
N PHE A 339 -7.59 -3.55 -25.04
CA PHE A 339 -6.53 -3.36 -24.07
C PHE A 339 -5.55 -4.55 -24.10
N GLN A 340 -4.35 -4.36 -23.57
CA GLN A 340 -3.39 -5.42 -23.34
C GLN A 340 -3.62 -6.00 -21.94
N MET A 341 -3.56 -7.34 -21.81
CA MET A 341 -3.69 -8.01 -20.52
C MET A 341 -2.48 -8.88 -20.26
N GLN A 342 -2.01 -8.91 -19.01
CA GLN A 342 -1.08 -9.92 -18.54
C GLN A 342 -1.54 -10.50 -17.20
N VAL A 343 -1.29 -11.80 -17.02
CA VAL A 343 -1.63 -12.54 -15.80
C VAL A 343 -0.33 -12.87 -15.09
N LEU A 344 -0.23 -12.44 -13.84
CA LEU A 344 0.93 -12.64 -12.97
C LEU A 344 0.55 -13.62 -11.85
N PRO A 345 0.63 -14.94 -12.11
CA PRO A 345 0.22 -15.93 -11.12
C PRO A 345 1.12 -15.87 -9.88
N GLN A 346 0.63 -16.44 -8.77
CA GLN A 346 1.31 -16.57 -7.47
C GLN A 346 1.43 -15.29 -6.63
N CYS A 347 0.77 -14.21 -7.05
CA CYS A 347 0.69 -12.97 -6.27
C CYS A 347 -0.58 -12.96 -5.38
N GLY A 348 -0.50 -12.27 -4.25
CA GLY A 348 -1.67 -11.86 -3.48
C GLY A 348 -2.39 -10.69 -4.14
N HIS A 349 -3.01 -9.83 -3.31
CA HIS A 349 -3.73 -8.65 -3.78
C HIS A 349 -2.78 -7.56 -4.30
N ALA A 350 -1.66 -7.32 -3.62
CA ALA A 350 -0.68 -6.30 -3.99
C ALA A 350 0.39 -6.86 -4.94
N VAL A 351 0.00 -7.15 -6.19
CA VAL A 351 0.87 -7.76 -7.21
C VAL A 351 2.19 -6.99 -7.42
N HIS A 352 2.14 -5.67 -7.35
CA HIS A 352 3.31 -4.79 -7.50
C HIS A 352 4.26 -4.82 -6.30
N GLU A 353 3.79 -5.21 -5.11
CA GLU A 353 4.65 -5.46 -3.95
C GLU A 353 5.22 -6.89 -3.96
N ASP A 354 4.38 -7.86 -4.35
CA ASP A 354 4.73 -9.29 -4.34
C ASP A 354 5.67 -9.69 -5.48
N ALA A 355 5.49 -9.13 -6.67
CA ALA A 355 6.30 -9.41 -7.86
C ALA A 355 6.68 -8.13 -8.64
N PRO A 356 7.40 -7.18 -7.99
CA PRO A 356 7.74 -5.88 -8.56
C PRO A 356 8.46 -5.99 -9.90
N ASP A 357 9.39 -6.95 -10.04
CA ASP A 357 10.12 -7.18 -11.30
C ASP A 357 9.22 -7.57 -12.46
N LYS A 358 8.23 -8.43 -12.23
CA LYS A 358 7.30 -8.87 -13.28
C LYS A 358 6.36 -7.76 -13.68
N VAL A 359 5.90 -6.96 -12.71
CA VAL A 359 5.09 -5.76 -13.00
C VAL A 359 5.92 -4.75 -13.78
N ALA A 360 7.17 -4.51 -13.40
CA ALA A 360 8.09 -3.63 -14.12
C ALA A 360 8.38 -4.13 -15.55
N GLU A 361 8.58 -5.44 -15.76
CA GLU A 361 8.76 -6.02 -17.09
C GLU A 361 7.52 -5.85 -17.98
N ALA A 362 6.32 -6.06 -17.42
CA ALA A 362 5.06 -5.87 -18.11
C ALA A 362 4.86 -4.42 -18.57
N VAL A 363 5.10 -3.47 -17.64
CA VAL A 363 4.98 -2.03 -17.90
C VAL A 363 6.06 -1.56 -18.89
N ALA A 364 7.31 -1.99 -18.74
CA ALA A 364 8.40 -1.67 -19.66
C ALA A 364 8.09 -2.16 -21.09
N THR A 365 7.64 -3.40 -21.22
CA THR A 365 7.24 -3.98 -22.52
C THR A 365 6.10 -3.18 -23.15
N PHE A 366 5.11 -2.77 -22.36
CA PHE A 366 4.02 -1.92 -22.83
C PHE A 366 4.50 -0.54 -23.29
N LEU A 367 5.34 0.13 -22.50
CA LEU A 367 5.91 1.44 -22.83
C LEU A 367 6.71 1.39 -24.14
N ILE A 368 7.59 0.39 -24.31
CA ILE A 368 8.41 0.22 -25.51
C ILE A 368 7.53 -0.13 -26.72
N ARG A 369 6.54 -1.03 -26.56
CA ARG A 369 5.59 -1.40 -27.62
C ARG A 369 4.90 -0.18 -28.22
N HIS A 370 4.50 0.76 -27.37
CA HIS A 370 3.80 1.98 -27.75
C HIS A 370 4.74 3.17 -28.03
N ARG A 371 6.07 2.96 -27.96
CA ARG A 371 7.09 4.00 -28.15
C ARG A 371 6.95 5.18 -27.20
N PHE A 372 6.55 4.89 -25.96
CA PHE A 372 6.41 5.89 -24.91
C PHE A 372 7.70 6.10 -24.11
N ALA A 373 8.56 5.09 -24.04
CA ALA A 373 9.86 5.15 -23.38
C ALA A 373 10.90 4.35 -24.16
N GLU A 374 12.16 4.72 -24.01
CA GLU A 374 13.31 3.99 -24.58
C GLU A 374 13.84 2.95 -23.56
N PRO A 375 14.25 1.76 -24.01
CA PRO A 375 14.87 0.76 -23.14
C PRO A 375 16.21 1.26 -22.61
N ILE A 376 16.54 0.90 -21.36
CA ILE A 376 17.87 1.09 -20.79
C ILE A 376 18.67 -0.20 -20.93
N GLY A 377 19.90 -0.07 -21.42
CA GLY A 377 20.80 -1.19 -21.63
C GLY A 377 20.27 -2.21 -22.65
N GLY A 378 20.65 -3.47 -22.47
CA GLY A 378 20.24 -4.58 -23.33
C GLY A 378 18.88 -5.20 -22.97
N PHE A 379 17.98 -4.46 -22.31
CA PHE A 379 16.66 -4.99 -21.96
C PHE A 379 15.91 -5.39 -23.24
N GLN A 380 15.79 -6.69 -23.46
CA GLN A 380 15.06 -7.25 -24.59
C GLN A 380 13.61 -7.46 -24.19
N CYS A 381 12.69 -6.77 -24.87
CA CYS A 381 11.27 -7.00 -24.71
C CYS A 381 10.91 -8.44 -25.03
N VAL A 382 10.29 -9.13 -24.08
CA VAL A 382 9.60 -10.39 -24.36
C VAL A 382 8.21 -10.02 -24.89
N PHE A 383 8.10 -9.82 -26.20
CA PHE A 383 6.79 -9.75 -26.83
C PHE A 383 6.21 -11.17 -26.84
N PRO A 384 5.02 -11.42 -26.23
CA PRO A 384 4.34 -12.67 -26.50
C PRO A 384 4.12 -12.76 -28.01
N GLY A 385 4.65 -13.82 -28.63
CA GLY A 385 4.44 -14.10 -30.05
C GLY A 385 2.95 -14.16 -30.35
N CYS A 386 2.56 -13.60 -31.49
CA CYS A 386 1.19 -13.65 -31.99
C CYS A 386 0.68 -15.09 -32.10
#